data_AF-A0A7V9LIU6-F1
#
_entry.id   AF-A0A7V9LIU6-F1
#
_cell.length_a   1.000
_cell.length_b   1.000
_cell.length_c   1.000
_cell.angle_alpha   90.00
_cell.angle_beta   90.00
_cell.angle_gamma   90.00
#
_symmetry.space_group_name_H-M   'P 1'
#
loop_
_entity.id
_entity.type
_entity.pdbx_description
1 polymer ?
#
loop_
_entity_poly.entity_id
_entity_poly.type
_entity_poly.pdbx_seq_one_letter_code
_entity_poly.pdbx_strand_id
1 'polypeptide(L)'
;VEELRTRARNSLLTEAIKREENVEQAEKDLLDLPDMDAALSSKLAENSIRTRDDLAELAVDELTEMTGIDDERAKTLIMAARAHWFADAEQ
;
A
#
# COMPACT_ATOMS: atom_id res chain seq x y z
N VAL A 1 -28.46 -8.16 -21.39
CA VAL A 1 -28.15 -6.89 -20.67
C VAL A 1 -28.13 -7.09 -19.16
N GLU A 2 -29.08 -7.83 -18.58
CA GLU A 2 -29.10 -8.12 -17.12
C GLU A 2 -27.87 -8.90 -16.65
N GLU A 3 -27.39 -9.87 -17.43
CA GLU A 3 -26.21 -10.67 -17.10
C GLU A 3 -24.91 -9.83 -17.05
N LEU A 4 -24.78 -8.83 -17.93
CA LEU A 4 -23.65 -7.88 -17.94
C LEU A 4 -23.69 -6.96 -16.71
N ARG A 5 -24.88 -6.50 -16.32
CA ARG A 5 -25.07 -5.68 -15.10
C ARG A 5 -24.78 -6.48 -13.83
N THR A 6 -25.18 -7.75 -13.78
CA THR A 6 -24.91 -8.64 -12.65
C THR A 6 -23.43 -8.98 -12.54
N ARG A 7 -22.73 -9.23 -13.66
CA ARG A 7 -21.27 -9.40 -13.64
C ARG A 7 -20.53 -8.13 -13.20
N ALA A 8 -20.95 -6.95 -13.66
CA ALA A 8 -20.36 -5.69 -13.20
C ALA A 8 -20.56 -5.48 -11.69
N ARG A 9 -21.76 -5.75 -11.17
CA ARG A 9 -22.04 -5.67 -9.72
C ARG A 9 -21.22 -6.67 -8.91
N ASN A 10 -21.10 -7.91 -9.37
CA ASN A 10 -20.29 -8.93 -8.71
C ASN A 10 -18.81 -8.55 -8.72
N SER A 11 -18.29 -8.02 -9.84
CA SER A 11 -16.91 -7.55 -9.93
C SER A 11 -16.63 -6.43 -8.92
N LEU A 12 -17.50 -5.42 -8.85
CA LEU A 12 -17.36 -4.31 -7.90
C LEU A 12 -17.43 -4.78 -6.44
N LEU A 13 -18.30 -5.73 -6.13
CA LEU A 13 -18.39 -6.31 -4.80
C LEU A 13 -17.13 -7.12 -4.45
N THR A 14 -16.62 -7.92 -5.39
CA THR A 14 -15.37 -8.67 -5.21
C THR A 14 -14.17 -7.74 -5.04
N GLU A 15 -14.09 -6.65 -5.80
CA GLU A 15 -13.05 -5.63 -5.64
C GLU A 15 -13.12 -4.96 -4.27
N ALA A 16 -14.33 -4.62 -3.80
CA ALA A 16 -14.53 -4.05 -2.48
C ALA A 16 -14.08 -5.00 -1.36
N ILE A 17 -14.43 -6.29 -1.44
CA ILE A 17 -14.02 -7.31 -0.46
C ILE A 17 -12.50 -7.49 -0.46
N LYS A 18 -11.88 -7.62 -1.65
CA LYS A 18 -10.42 -7.74 -1.77
C LYS A 18 -9.70 -6.54 -1.16
N ARG A 19 -10.23 -5.34 -1.35
CA ARG A 19 -9.66 -4.12 -0.78
C ARG A 19 -9.70 -4.16 0.74
N GLU A 20 -10.81 -4.58 1.33
CA GLU A 20 -10.97 -4.69 2.79
C GLU A 20 -10.02 -5.74 3.39
N GLU A 21 -9.92 -6.93 2.77
CA GLU A 21 -8.98 -7.98 3.18
C GLU A 21 -7.51 -7.54 3.05
N ASN A 22 -7.16 -6.82 1.99
CA ASN A 22 -5.79 -6.33 1.78
C ASN A 22 -5.37 -5.29 2.83
N VAL A 23 -6.31 -4.46 3.31
CA VAL A 23 -6.04 -3.51 4.40
C VAL A 23 -5.86 -4.23 5.73
N GLU A 24 -6.61 -5.31 5.99
CA GLU A 24 -6.40 -6.15 7.19
C GLU A 24 -5.06 -6.91 7.16
N GLN A 25 -4.55 -7.22 5.97
CA GLN A 25 -3.25 -7.90 5.81
C GLN A 25 -2.04 -6.97 5.91
N ALA A 26 -2.23 -5.66 5.76
CA ALA A 26 -1.16 -4.69 5.96
C ALA A 26 -0.84 -4.59 7.46
N GLU A 27 0.44 -4.61 7.82
CA GLU A 27 0.84 -4.47 9.20
C GLU A 27 0.50 -3.07 9.75
N LYS A 28 0.14 -3.00 11.03
CA LYS A 28 -0.15 -1.73 11.70
C LYS A 28 0.99 -0.72 11.55
N ASP A 29 2.23 -1.18 11.63
CA ASP A 29 3.41 -0.32 11.53
C ASP A 29 3.52 0.33 10.15
N LEU A 30 3.08 -0.35 9.09
CA LEU A 30 3.00 0.21 7.74
C LEU A 30 1.89 1.27 7.66
N LEU A 31 0.74 1.00 8.27
CA LEU A 31 -0.42 1.91 8.33
C LEU A 31 -0.15 3.15 9.19
N ASP A 32 0.72 3.04 10.19
CA ASP A 32 1.12 4.12 11.09
C ASP A 32 2.16 5.08 10.48
N LEU A 33 2.62 4.82 9.25
CA LEU A 33 3.54 5.71 8.55
C LEU A 33 2.88 7.07 8.22
N PRO A 34 3.64 8.18 8.36
CA PRO A 34 3.17 9.49 7.92
C PRO A 34 2.89 9.45 6.40
N ASP A 35 1.78 10.06 6.00
CA ASP A 35 1.27 10.07 4.62
C ASP A 35 0.86 8.70 4.03
N MET A 36 0.72 7.66 4.86
CA MET A 36 0.07 6.40 4.47
C MET A 36 -1.45 6.57 4.45
N ASP A 37 -2.10 6.10 3.38
CA ASP A 37 -3.55 6.07 3.28
C ASP A 37 -4.06 4.66 2.95
N ALA A 38 -5.34 4.40 3.24
CA ALA A 38 -5.94 3.09 3.02
C ALA A 38 -6.02 2.68 1.54
N ALA A 39 -5.93 3.63 0.59
CA ALA A 39 -5.87 3.31 -0.83
C ALA A 39 -4.47 2.84 -1.24
N LEU A 40 -3.45 3.47 -0.67
CA LEU A 40 -2.04 3.17 -0.87
C LEU A 40 -1.71 1.82 -0.26
N SER A 41 -2.12 1.56 0.99
CA SER A 41 -1.89 0.28 1.65
C SER A 41 -2.52 -0.89 0.90
N SER A 42 -3.73 -0.71 0.33
CA SER A 42 -4.33 -1.73 -0.55
C SER A 42 -3.47 -2.01 -1.79
N LYS A 43 -2.97 -0.97 -2.46
CA LYS A 43 -2.11 -1.11 -3.64
C LYS A 43 -0.76 -1.75 -3.31
N LEU A 44 -0.18 -1.43 -2.14
CA LEU A 44 1.02 -2.07 -1.63
C LEU A 44 0.77 -3.56 -1.38
N ALA A 45 -0.32 -3.91 -0.70
CA ALA A 45 -0.68 -5.30 -0.40
C ALA A 45 -0.94 -6.14 -1.68
N GLU A 46 -1.52 -5.54 -2.72
CA GLU A 46 -1.66 -6.17 -4.06
C GLU A 46 -0.31 -6.55 -4.66
N ASN A 47 0.74 -5.77 -4.38
CA ASN A 47 2.11 -6.03 -4.83
C ASN A 47 2.95 -6.78 -3.79
N SER A 48 2.28 -7.45 -2.85
CA SER A 48 2.89 -8.22 -1.76
C SER A 48 3.75 -7.41 -0.78
N ILE A 49 3.60 -6.09 -0.76
CA ILE A 49 4.23 -5.19 0.22
C ILE A 49 3.26 -5.06 1.39
N ARG A 50 3.56 -5.73 2.50
CA ARG A 50 2.68 -5.77 3.69
C ARG A 50 3.33 -5.16 4.93
N THR A 51 4.65 -5.05 4.94
CA THR A 51 5.44 -4.60 6.09
C THR A 51 6.15 -3.28 5.80
N ARG A 52 6.66 -2.61 6.85
CA ARG A 52 7.55 -1.44 6.68
C ARG A 52 8.85 -1.80 5.98
N ASP A 53 9.35 -3.02 6.18
CA ASP A 53 10.56 -3.53 5.53
C ASP A 53 10.36 -3.64 4.02
N ASP A 54 9.26 -4.25 3.59
CA ASP A 54 8.94 -4.40 2.16
C ASP A 54 8.88 -3.02 1.47
N LEU A 55 8.31 -2.01 2.16
CA LEU A 55 8.25 -0.64 1.64
C LEU A 55 9.61 0.05 1.66
N ALA A 56 10.46 -0.23 2.66
CA ALA A 56 11.80 0.35 2.79
C ALA A 56 12.76 -0.18 1.72
N GLU A 57 12.57 -1.41 1.25
CA GLU A 57 13.33 -2.03 0.17
C GLU A 57 12.99 -1.45 -1.22
N LEU A 58 11.79 -0.87 -1.39
CA LEU A 58 11.32 -0.33 -2.66
C LEU A 58 12.10 0.91 -3.12
N ALA A 59 12.14 1.13 -4.44
CA ALA A 59 12.59 2.39 -5.03
C ALA A 59 11.46 3.42 -5.17
N VAL A 60 11.82 4.71 -5.23
CA VAL A 60 10.85 5.81 -5.43
C VAL A 60 10.11 5.63 -6.76
N ASP A 61 10.86 5.36 -7.83
CA ASP A 61 10.30 5.17 -9.17
C ASP A 61 9.31 4.00 -9.21
N GLU A 62 9.63 2.89 -8.53
CA GLU A 62 8.75 1.71 -8.43
C GLU A 62 7.47 2.04 -7.66
N LEU A 63 7.58 2.75 -6.54
CA LEU A 63 6.42 3.16 -5.74
C LEU A 63 5.50 4.10 -6.53
N THR A 64 6.08 5.09 -7.21
CA THR A 64 5.36 6.03 -8.06
C THR A 64 4.68 5.32 -9.22
N GLU A 65 5.37 4.42 -9.94
CA GLU A 65 4.81 3.68 -11.08
C GLU A 65 3.64 2.77 -10.66
N MET A 66 3.78 2.11 -9.51
CA MET A 66 2.80 1.16 -9.01
C MET A 66 1.57 1.82 -8.39
N THR A 67 1.77 2.95 -7.69
CA THR A 67 0.69 3.59 -6.93
C THR A 67 0.13 4.84 -7.59
N GLY A 68 0.89 5.48 -8.48
CA GLY A 68 0.54 6.72 -9.16
C GLY A 68 0.58 7.95 -8.24
N ILE A 69 1.29 7.88 -7.11
CA ILE A 69 1.52 9.04 -6.23
C ILE A 69 2.65 9.92 -6.79
N ASP A 70 2.80 11.12 -6.22
CA ASP A 70 3.92 12.01 -6.54
C ASP A 70 5.27 11.48 -6.00
N ASP A 71 6.35 11.80 -6.69
CA ASP A 71 7.72 11.40 -6.34
C ASP A 71 8.16 11.95 -4.98
N GLU A 72 7.78 13.17 -4.60
CA GLU A 72 8.14 13.70 -3.26
C GLU A 72 7.43 12.91 -2.16
N ARG A 73 6.16 12.55 -2.40
CA ARG A 73 5.38 11.72 -1.47
C ARG A 73 5.96 10.31 -1.36
N ALA A 74 6.27 9.69 -2.50
CA ALA A 74 6.90 8.38 -2.55
C ALA A 74 8.24 8.36 -1.81
N LYS A 75 9.09 9.36 -2.06
CA LYS A 75 10.37 9.53 -1.36
C LYS A 75 10.19 9.67 0.15
N THR A 76 9.21 10.47 0.58
CA THR A 76 8.93 10.69 2.00
C THR A 76 8.51 9.39 2.69
N LEU A 77 7.62 8.63 2.07
CA LEU A 77 7.18 7.32 2.56
C LEU A 77 8.31 6.30 2.65
N ILE A 78 9.15 6.19 1.61
CA ILE A 78 10.28 5.25 1.61
C ILE A 78 11.32 5.67 2.65
N MET A 79 11.59 6.96 2.82
CA MET A 79 12.48 7.45 3.86
C MET A 79 11.91 7.21 5.27
N ALA A 80 10.61 7.44 5.48
CA ALA A 80 9.94 7.18 6.76
C ALA A 80 9.85 5.69 7.08
N ALA A 81 9.68 4.85 6.05
CA ALA A 81 9.86 3.42 6.15
C ALA A 81 11.29 3.15 6.63
N ARG A 82 12.34 3.47 5.84
CA ARG A 82 13.76 3.24 6.20
C ARG A 82 14.19 3.84 7.54
N ALA A 83 13.56 4.91 8.01
CA ALA A 83 13.88 5.51 9.31
C ALA A 83 13.82 4.50 10.47
N HIS A 84 12.99 3.45 10.40
CA HIS A 84 12.97 2.42 11.44
C HIS A 84 14.28 1.61 11.53
N TRP A 85 14.96 1.36 10.40
CA TRP A 85 16.29 0.72 10.38
C TRP A 85 17.35 1.57 11.07
N PHE A 86 17.16 2.89 11.09
CA PHE A 86 18.05 3.82 11.77
C PHE A 86 17.63 4.10 13.22
N ALA A 87 16.35 3.95 13.55
CA ALA A 87 15.84 4.13 14.91
C ALA A 87 16.36 3.05 15.88
N ASP A 88 16.61 1.85 15.38
CA ASP A 88 17.21 0.75 16.15
C ASP A 88 18.74 0.87 16.29
N ALA A 89 19.40 1.75 15.53
CA ALA A 89 20.85 1.94 15.56
C ALA A 89 21.34 2.85 16.71
N GLU A 90 20.43 3.51 17.42
CA GLU A 90 20.74 4.44 18.53
C GLU A 90 20.44 3.88 19.94
N GLN A 91 20.28 2.56 20.11
CA GLN A 91 20.16 1.92 21.44
C GLN A 91 21.41 1.14 21.84
#